data_AF-A0A839QRF6-F1
#
_entry.id   AF-A0A839QRF6-F1
#
_cell.length_a   1.000
_cell.length_b   1.000
_cell.length_c   1.000
_cell.angle_alpha   90.00
_cell.angle_beta   90.00
_cell.angle_gamma   90.00
#
_symmetry.space_group_name_H-M   'P 1'
#
loop_
_entity.id
_entity.type
_entity.pdbx_description
1 polymer ?
#
loop_
_entity_poly.entity_id
_entity_poly.type
_entity_poly.pdbx_seq_one_letter_code
_entity_poly.pdbx_strand_id
1 'polypeptide(L)'
;MDTLGNLALLEDGTWIDAVAWNSLLADPQPERPLIWYWSINGVGSDWEDLTGIGHLAQLVNDLPDDGDFLVLADKDPETRYAQTMQMENGTFTVEIGMCIPNGALNLRVGKGAAAANEPNKPGEAVTALQTLSRAETIQVLMSWASGSGLPLGYAGAIYSYT
;
A
#
# COMPACT_ATOMS: atom_id res chain seq x y z
N MET A 1 -16.74 -19.19 -5.69
CA MET A 1 -16.13 -17.87 -5.86
C MET A 1 -15.64 -17.45 -4.50
N ASP A 2 -14.34 -17.22 -4.36
CA ASP A 2 -13.78 -16.69 -3.12
C ASP A 2 -14.04 -15.17 -3.03
N THR A 3 -13.80 -14.61 -1.85
CA THR A 3 -14.04 -13.21 -1.52
C THR A 3 -13.29 -12.25 -2.46
N LEU A 4 -12.07 -12.63 -2.91
CA LEU A 4 -11.24 -11.86 -3.84
C LEU A 4 -11.84 -11.82 -5.26
N GLY A 5 -12.39 -12.93 -5.74
CA GLY A 5 -13.09 -12.97 -7.03
C GLY A 5 -14.32 -12.08 -7.11
N ASN A 6 -15.00 -11.81 -5.98
CA ASN A 6 -16.13 -10.88 -5.92
C ASN A 6 -15.69 -9.40 -5.91
N LEU A 7 -14.44 -9.10 -5.55
CA LEU A 7 -13.92 -7.73 -5.46
C LEU A 7 -13.33 -7.23 -6.77
N ALA A 8 -12.81 -8.12 -7.61
CA ALA A 8 -12.48 -7.81 -9.00
C ALA A 8 -13.73 -7.38 -9.81
N LEU A 9 -14.94 -7.55 -9.24
CA LEU A 9 -16.21 -7.08 -9.79
C LEU A 9 -16.66 -5.73 -9.20
N LEU A 10 -15.97 -5.20 -8.18
CA LEU A 10 -16.30 -3.87 -7.68
C LEU A 10 -15.94 -2.84 -8.73
N GLU A 11 -16.79 -1.83 -8.86
CA GLU A 11 -16.53 -0.72 -9.75
C GLU A 11 -15.26 0.02 -9.30
N ASP A 12 -14.38 0.31 -10.24
CA ASP A 12 -13.25 1.20 -10.01
C ASP A 12 -13.71 2.50 -9.34
N GLY A 13 -13.03 2.89 -8.27
CA GLY A 13 -13.45 4.03 -7.44
C GLY A 13 -14.37 3.66 -6.28
N THR A 14 -14.74 2.38 -6.10
CA THR A 14 -15.51 1.94 -4.92
C THR A 14 -14.73 2.25 -3.65
N TRP A 15 -15.33 3.04 -2.78
CA TRP A 15 -14.76 3.39 -1.49
C TRP A 15 -14.86 2.22 -0.50
N ILE A 16 -13.76 1.92 0.17
CA ILE A 16 -13.72 0.97 1.28
C ILE A 16 -12.91 1.55 2.45
N ASP A 17 -13.41 1.33 3.67
CA ASP A 17 -12.68 1.67 4.89
C ASP A 17 -11.74 0.54 5.32
N ALA A 18 -10.93 0.81 6.36
CA ALA A 18 -10.05 -0.21 6.93
C ALA A 18 -10.79 -1.48 7.38
N VAL A 19 -12.03 -1.39 7.87
CA VAL A 19 -12.79 -2.57 8.30
C VAL A 19 -13.15 -3.43 7.09
N ALA A 20 -13.66 -2.82 6.04
CA ALA A 20 -14.00 -3.48 4.79
C ALA A 20 -12.76 -4.08 4.12
N TRP A 21 -11.66 -3.33 4.02
CA TRP A 21 -10.39 -3.83 3.46
C TRP A 21 -9.83 -5.01 4.25
N ASN A 22 -9.83 -4.91 5.58
CA ASN A 22 -9.28 -5.98 6.42
C ASN A 22 -10.15 -7.23 6.41
N SER A 23 -11.45 -7.13 6.13
CA SER A 23 -12.33 -8.30 5.97
C SER A 23 -11.97 -9.18 4.76
N LEU A 24 -11.13 -8.66 3.84
CA LEU A 24 -10.64 -9.37 2.66
C LEU A 24 -9.40 -10.21 2.94
N LEU A 25 -8.71 -9.89 4.04
CA LEU A 25 -7.50 -10.59 4.47
C LEU A 25 -7.89 -11.93 5.10
N ALA A 26 -7.06 -12.97 4.88
CA ALA A 26 -7.16 -14.19 5.67
C ALA A 26 -7.03 -13.87 7.17
N ASP A 27 -7.80 -14.56 8.01
CA ASP A 27 -7.72 -14.45 9.48
C ASP A 27 -7.39 -15.82 10.11
N PRO A 28 -6.18 -16.01 10.69
CA PRO A 28 -5.06 -15.07 10.66
C PRO A 28 -4.41 -14.97 9.27
N GLN A 29 -3.77 -13.84 8.98
CA GLN A 29 -2.87 -13.75 7.82
C GLN A 29 -1.71 -14.74 8.02
N PRO A 30 -1.39 -15.60 7.05
CA PRO A 30 -0.23 -16.45 7.14
C PRO A 30 1.03 -15.58 7.22
N GLU A 31 1.98 -15.97 8.08
CA GLU A 31 3.29 -15.34 8.09
C GLU A 31 3.99 -15.63 6.76
N ARG A 32 4.35 -14.57 6.04
CA ARG A 32 5.01 -14.64 4.74
C ARG A 32 6.28 -13.82 4.78
N PRO A 33 7.42 -14.36 4.32
CA PRO A 33 8.61 -13.55 4.12
C PRO A 33 8.27 -12.41 3.16
N LEU A 34 8.79 -11.22 3.43
CA LEU A 34 8.61 -10.06 2.58
C LEU A 34 9.91 -9.76 1.84
N ILE A 35 9.77 -9.28 0.61
CA ILE A 35 10.86 -8.69 -0.17
C ILE A 35 10.58 -7.21 -0.41
N TRP A 36 11.64 -6.45 -0.69
CA TRP A 36 11.54 -5.03 -0.97
C TRP A 36 12.51 -4.63 -2.09
N TYR A 37 12.17 -3.55 -2.78
CA TYR A 37 13.09 -2.82 -3.65
C TYR A 37 12.76 -1.33 -3.59
N TRP A 38 13.72 -0.48 -3.90
CA TRP A 38 13.50 0.95 -4.07
C TRP A 38 13.83 1.40 -5.49
N SER A 39 13.32 2.56 -5.86
CA SER A 39 13.82 3.34 -6.99
C SER A 39 14.24 4.69 -6.45
N ILE A 40 15.56 4.93 -6.44
CA ILE A 40 16.16 6.19 -6.01
C ILE A 40 16.69 6.92 -7.23
N ASN A 41 16.28 8.17 -7.42
CA ASN A 41 16.66 9.00 -8.55
C ASN A 41 16.42 8.30 -9.91
N GLY A 42 15.32 7.54 -10.00
CA GLY A 42 14.93 6.76 -11.17
C GLY A 42 15.74 5.47 -11.40
N VAL A 43 16.60 5.07 -10.45
CA VAL A 43 17.40 3.84 -10.52
C VAL A 43 16.84 2.81 -9.54
N GLY A 44 16.31 1.72 -10.07
CA GLY A 44 15.83 0.58 -9.29
C GLY A 44 16.96 -0.24 -8.69
N SER A 45 16.81 -0.71 -7.45
CA SER A 45 17.66 -1.76 -6.88
C SER A 45 17.23 -3.15 -7.33
N ASP A 46 18.05 -4.14 -6.97
CA ASP A 46 17.60 -5.53 -6.89
C ASP A 46 16.58 -5.70 -5.75
N TRP A 47 15.79 -6.77 -5.85
CA TRP A 47 14.89 -7.18 -4.77
C TRP A 47 15.67 -7.86 -3.64
N GLU A 48 15.39 -7.46 -2.41
CA GLU A 48 16.06 -7.97 -1.20
C GLU A 48 15.06 -8.49 -0.17
N ASP A 49 15.51 -9.39 0.70
CA ASP A 49 14.68 -9.88 1.81
C ASP A 49 14.52 -8.79 2.89
N LEU A 50 13.29 -8.63 3.39
CA LEU A 50 13.02 -7.73 4.51
C LEU A 50 13.44 -8.40 5.82
N THR A 51 14.48 -7.87 6.47
CA THR A 51 15.06 -8.37 7.72
C THR A 51 14.28 -7.98 9.00
N GLY A 52 12.97 -7.78 8.88
CA GLY A 52 12.04 -7.50 9.98
C GLY A 52 11.45 -6.10 9.99
N ILE A 53 10.51 -5.85 10.91
CA ILE A 53 9.70 -4.62 10.95
C ILE A 53 10.56 -3.37 11.22
N GLY A 54 11.62 -3.48 12.03
CA GLY A 54 12.54 -2.36 12.29
C GLY A 54 13.28 -1.89 11.03
N HIS A 55 13.54 -2.80 10.09
CA HIS A 55 14.16 -2.46 8.81
C HIS A 55 13.23 -1.59 7.95
N LEU A 56 11.91 -1.83 8.01
CA LEU A 56 10.94 -1.06 7.24
C LEU A 56 10.98 0.44 7.58
N ALA A 57 11.06 0.78 8.87
CA ALA A 57 11.17 2.18 9.29
C ALA A 57 12.45 2.83 8.74
N GLN A 58 13.56 2.10 8.71
CA GLN A 58 14.80 2.57 8.12
C GLN A 58 14.65 2.84 6.62
N LEU A 59 14.09 1.89 5.85
CA LEU A 59 13.86 2.04 4.41
C LEU A 59 13.04 3.30 4.07
N VAL A 60 12.00 3.61 4.85
CA VAL A 60 11.19 4.83 4.65
C VAL A 60 11.97 6.10 5.02
N ASN A 61 12.82 6.06 6.04
CA ASN A 61 13.66 7.19 6.42
C ASN A 61 14.78 7.46 5.41
N ASP A 62 15.22 6.44 4.69
CA ASP A 62 16.34 6.51 3.75
C ASP A 62 15.91 6.90 2.32
N LEU A 63 14.60 7.08 2.07
CA LEU A 63 14.12 7.74 0.84
C LEU A 63 14.58 9.21 0.86
N PRO A 64 15.39 9.67 -0.13
CA PRO A 64 16.00 10.98 -0.07
C PRO A 64 15.15 12.07 -0.71
N ASP A 65 14.62 11.82 -1.92
CA ASP A 65 14.10 12.86 -2.80
C ASP A 65 12.65 12.63 -3.23
N ASP A 66 11.99 13.69 -3.68
CA ASP A 66 10.62 13.63 -4.19
C ASP A 66 10.55 12.75 -5.44
N GLY A 67 9.58 11.83 -5.47
CA GLY A 67 9.42 10.84 -6.53
C GLY A 67 10.19 9.53 -6.30
N ASP A 68 11.07 9.47 -5.30
CA ASP A 68 11.67 8.20 -4.90
C ASP A 68 10.64 7.33 -4.19
N PHE A 69 10.70 6.03 -4.45
CA PHE A 69 9.69 5.11 -3.95
C PHE A 69 10.29 3.79 -3.47
N LEU A 70 9.57 3.17 -2.56
CA LEU A 70 9.83 1.86 -1.97
C LEU A 70 8.63 0.96 -2.24
N VAL A 71 8.89 -0.26 -2.70
CA VAL A 71 7.88 -1.31 -2.84
C VAL A 71 8.22 -2.46 -1.90
N LEU A 72 7.19 -3.01 -1.27
CA LEU A 72 7.22 -4.20 -0.44
C LEU A 72 6.26 -5.22 -1.04
N ALA A 73 6.62 -6.50 -1.04
CA ALA A 73 5.76 -7.56 -1.57
C ALA A 73 5.95 -8.86 -0.78
N ASP A 74 4.94 -9.73 -0.81
CA ASP A 74 5.10 -11.10 -0.34
C ASP A 74 6.13 -11.84 -1.22
N LYS A 75 7.03 -12.59 -0.58
CA LYS A 75 7.97 -13.47 -1.24
C LYS A 75 7.26 -14.77 -1.64
N ASP A 76 7.16 -14.98 -2.95
CA ASP A 76 6.75 -16.20 -3.66
C ASP A 76 5.77 -17.16 -2.92
N PRO A 77 4.47 -17.15 -3.27
CA PRO A 77 3.85 -16.35 -4.32
C PRO A 77 3.60 -14.91 -3.86
N GLU A 78 3.77 -13.97 -4.78
CA GLU A 78 3.34 -12.59 -4.59
C GLU A 78 1.81 -12.54 -4.50
N THR A 79 1.28 -12.33 -3.29
CA THR A 79 -0.18 -12.23 -3.07
C THR A 79 -0.65 -10.85 -2.66
N ARG A 80 0.26 -9.97 -2.27
CA ARG A 80 0.00 -8.58 -1.91
C ARG A 80 1.27 -7.77 -2.02
N TYR A 81 1.10 -6.46 -2.18
CA TYR A 81 2.19 -5.49 -2.15
C TYR A 81 1.77 -4.24 -1.40
N ALA A 82 2.76 -3.43 -1.06
CA ALA A 82 2.61 -2.05 -0.64
C ALA A 82 3.65 -1.20 -1.35
N GLN A 83 3.30 0.04 -1.65
CA GLN A 83 4.22 1.01 -2.24
C GLN A 83 4.10 2.31 -1.45
N THR A 84 5.24 2.95 -1.20
CA THR A 84 5.27 4.33 -0.72
C THR A 84 6.17 5.17 -1.61
N MET A 85 5.76 6.41 -1.87
CA MET A 85 6.53 7.37 -2.65
C MET A 85 6.69 8.64 -1.83
N GLN A 86 7.91 9.17 -1.79
CA GLN A 86 8.18 10.45 -1.17
C GLN A 86 7.61 11.57 -2.03
N MET A 87 6.90 12.48 -1.38
CA MET A 87 6.30 13.67 -1.94
C MET A 87 6.96 14.91 -1.34
N GLU A 88 6.65 16.06 -1.92
CA GLU A 88 7.12 17.35 -1.44
C GLU A 88 6.91 17.53 0.08
N ASN A 89 7.80 18.29 0.71
CA ASN A 89 7.75 18.64 2.13
C ASN A 89 7.86 17.44 3.08
N GLY A 90 8.46 16.33 2.64
CA GLY A 90 8.69 15.14 3.48
C GLY A 90 7.40 14.39 3.82
N THR A 91 6.40 14.50 2.95
CA THR A 91 5.17 13.71 3.00
C THR A 91 5.27 12.51 2.05
N PHE A 92 4.30 11.61 2.11
CA PHE A 92 4.32 10.38 1.35
C PHE A 92 2.93 10.01 0.85
N THR A 93 2.85 9.37 -0.31
CA THR A 93 1.66 8.56 -0.66
C THR A 93 1.92 7.11 -0.31
N VAL A 94 0.90 6.41 0.16
CA VAL A 94 0.96 4.95 0.36
C VAL A 94 -0.13 4.29 -0.47
N GLU A 95 0.24 3.22 -1.16
CA GLU A 95 -0.68 2.33 -1.85
C GLU A 95 -0.49 0.91 -1.30
N ILE A 96 -1.58 0.18 -1.16
CA ILE A 96 -1.56 -1.23 -0.79
C ILE A 96 -2.39 -2.02 -1.80
N GLY A 97 -1.97 -3.24 -2.11
CA GLY A 97 -2.63 -4.05 -3.11
C GLY A 97 -2.71 -5.53 -2.75
N MET A 98 -3.71 -6.19 -3.32
CA MET A 98 -3.86 -7.65 -3.31
C MET A 98 -3.77 -8.17 -4.75
N CYS A 99 -2.95 -9.17 -4.99
CA CYS A 99 -2.81 -9.76 -6.32
C CYS A 99 -3.99 -10.70 -6.61
N ILE A 100 -4.56 -10.56 -7.79
CA ILE A 100 -5.64 -11.38 -8.35
C ILE A 100 -5.14 -12.07 -9.62
N PRO A 101 -5.79 -13.14 -10.13
CA PRO A 101 -5.23 -13.98 -11.20
C PRO A 101 -4.76 -13.25 -12.47
N ASN A 102 -5.30 -12.06 -12.77
CA ASN A 102 -4.93 -11.25 -13.93
C ASN A 102 -4.50 -9.82 -13.56
N GLY A 103 -4.09 -9.55 -12.32
CA GLY A 103 -3.61 -8.23 -11.95
C GLY A 103 -3.69 -7.95 -10.45
N ALA A 104 -4.16 -6.78 -10.05
CA ALA A 104 -4.22 -6.43 -8.64
C ALA A 104 -5.38 -5.49 -8.30
N LEU A 105 -5.93 -5.68 -7.10
CA LEU A 105 -6.79 -4.70 -6.45
C LEU A 105 -5.92 -3.76 -5.63
N ASN A 106 -5.80 -2.50 -6.03
CA ASN A 106 -5.01 -1.48 -5.36
C ASN A 106 -5.90 -0.49 -4.61
N LEU A 107 -5.40 0.00 -3.49
CA LEU A 107 -5.98 1.08 -2.71
C LEU A 107 -4.90 2.11 -2.40
N ARG A 108 -5.10 3.36 -2.85
CA ARG A 108 -4.34 4.51 -2.34
C ARG A 108 -4.89 4.92 -0.98
N VAL A 109 -4.02 4.91 0.02
CA VAL A 109 -4.36 5.15 1.40
C VAL A 109 -4.63 6.64 1.63
N GLY A 110 -5.79 6.95 2.16
CA GLY A 110 -6.23 8.28 2.55
C GLY A 110 -6.66 8.37 4.01
N LYS A 111 -6.70 9.60 4.51
CA LYS A 111 -7.01 9.95 5.91
C LYS A 111 -8.52 10.12 6.12
N GLY A 112 -9.11 9.21 6.89
CA GLY A 112 -10.50 9.24 7.30
C GLY A 112 -11.50 9.12 6.15
N ALA A 113 -12.78 9.28 6.48
CA ALA A 113 -13.88 9.16 5.51
C ALA A 113 -13.87 10.24 4.42
N ALA A 114 -13.23 11.39 4.67
CA ALA A 114 -13.19 12.49 3.71
C ALA A 114 -12.34 12.17 2.48
N ALA A 115 -11.33 11.30 2.61
CA ALA A 115 -10.51 10.87 1.50
C ALA A 115 -11.27 10.06 0.43
N ALA A 116 -12.54 9.71 0.67
CA ALA A 116 -13.41 9.04 -0.30
C ALA A 116 -13.70 9.84 -1.56
N ASN A 117 -13.61 11.16 -1.47
CA ASN A 117 -13.89 12.04 -2.60
C ASN A 117 -12.62 12.47 -3.34
N GLU A 118 -11.47 11.89 -2.98
CA GLU A 118 -10.18 12.31 -3.49
C GLU A 118 -9.71 11.43 -4.66
N PRO A 119 -9.04 12.01 -5.68
CA PRO A 119 -8.53 11.29 -6.84
C PRO A 119 -7.54 10.21 -6.43
N ASN A 120 -7.78 8.96 -6.77
CA ASN A 120 -7.00 7.84 -6.24
C ASN A 120 -6.47 6.90 -7.33
N LYS A 121 -6.56 7.28 -8.61
CA LYS A 121 -5.93 6.55 -9.71
C LYS A 121 -4.42 6.83 -9.77
N PRO A 122 -3.64 5.93 -10.37
CA PRO A 122 -2.28 6.23 -10.80
C PRO A 122 -2.29 7.40 -11.78
N GLY A 123 -1.41 8.36 -11.56
CA GLY A 123 -1.30 9.57 -12.39
C GLY A 123 -2.34 10.65 -12.10
N GLU A 124 -3.33 10.42 -11.22
CA GLU A 124 -4.16 11.50 -10.70
C GLU A 124 -3.40 12.32 -9.64
N ALA A 125 -3.74 13.61 -9.56
CA ALA A 125 -3.12 14.53 -8.61
C ALA A 125 -3.40 14.08 -7.16
N VAL A 126 -2.32 13.96 -6.40
CA VAL A 126 -2.38 13.63 -4.97
C VAL A 126 -2.89 14.84 -4.20
N THR A 127 -3.83 14.62 -3.28
CA THR A 127 -4.36 15.69 -2.42
C THR A 127 -3.89 15.55 -0.97
N ALA A 128 -4.09 16.59 -0.16
CA ALA A 128 -3.61 16.62 1.23
C ALA A 128 -4.16 15.47 2.10
N LEU A 129 -5.36 14.96 1.78
CA LEU A 129 -5.96 13.83 2.47
C LEU A 129 -5.35 12.48 2.07
N GLN A 130 -4.54 12.44 1.01
CA GLN A 130 -3.81 11.27 0.52
C GLN A 130 -2.30 11.37 0.75
N THR A 131 -1.85 12.47 1.38
CA THR A 131 -0.49 12.62 1.85
C THR A 131 -0.39 12.25 3.33
N LEU A 132 0.48 11.30 3.63
CA LEU A 132 0.81 10.83 4.96
C LEU A 132 2.12 11.47 5.41
N SER A 133 2.22 11.76 6.71
CA SER A 133 3.52 12.05 7.33
C SER A 133 4.38 10.78 7.33
N ARG A 134 5.68 10.96 7.57
CA ARG A 134 6.59 9.82 7.70
C ARG A 134 6.15 8.81 8.77
N ALA A 135 5.69 9.29 9.92
CA ALA A 135 5.23 8.44 11.01
C ALA A 135 3.97 7.64 10.64
N GLU A 136 2.99 8.28 9.98
CA GLU A 136 1.78 7.63 9.48
C GLU A 136 2.12 6.58 8.41
N THR A 137 3.06 6.89 7.52
CA THR A 137 3.56 5.97 6.49
C THR A 137 4.16 4.71 7.10
N ILE A 138 5.09 4.88 8.04
CA ILE A 138 5.70 3.78 8.78
C ILE A 138 4.63 2.96 9.51
N GLN A 139 3.66 3.59 10.17
CA GLN A 139 2.56 2.90 10.86
C GLN A 139 1.75 2.02 9.90
N VAL A 140 1.33 2.57 8.75
CA VAL A 140 0.53 1.83 7.76
C VAL A 140 1.32 0.65 7.22
N LEU A 141 2.57 0.87 6.82
CA LEU A 141 3.42 -0.18 6.25
C LEU A 141 3.79 -1.27 7.28
N MET A 142 4.03 -0.90 8.54
CA MET A 142 4.25 -1.89 9.62
C MET A 142 3.01 -2.75 9.86
N SER A 143 1.83 -2.13 9.93
CA SER A 143 0.55 -2.84 10.11
C SER A 143 0.23 -3.76 8.93
N TRP A 144 0.49 -3.30 7.71
CA TRP A 144 0.38 -4.12 6.52
C TRP A 144 1.37 -5.29 6.58
N ALA A 145 2.65 -5.03 6.84
CA ALA A 145 3.71 -6.04 6.86
C ALA A 145 3.43 -7.14 7.90
N SER A 146 2.92 -6.78 9.09
CA SER A 146 2.56 -7.74 10.15
C SER A 146 1.29 -8.54 9.89
N GLY A 147 0.59 -8.30 8.77
CA GLY A 147 -0.69 -8.93 8.47
C GLY A 147 -1.86 -8.36 9.28
N SER A 148 -1.68 -7.24 9.98
CA SER A 148 -2.77 -6.55 10.70
C SER A 148 -3.66 -5.74 9.76
N GLY A 149 -3.25 -5.59 8.49
CA GLY A 149 -3.99 -4.88 7.47
C GLY A 149 -3.86 -3.37 7.57
N LEU A 150 -4.88 -2.66 7.09
CA LEU A 150 -4.96 -1.21 7.13
C LEU A 150 -5.36 -0.75 8.54
N PRO A 151 -4.64 0.19 9.19
CA PRO A 151 -5.06 0.69 10.50
C PRO A 151 -6.39 1.45 10.46
N LEU A 152 -7.11 1.47 11.58
CA LEU A 152 -8.34 2.25 11.70
C LEU A 152 -8.07 3.75 11.52
N GLY A 153 -9.03 4.44 10.89
CA GLY A 153 -8.90 5.86 10.54
C GLY A 153 -8.29 6.10 9.16
N TYR A 154 -7.80 5.06 8.49
CA TYR A 154 -7.46 5.09 7.07
C TYR A 154 -8.51 4.38 6.23
N ALA A 155 -8.53 4.71 4.95
CA ALA A 155 -9.43 4.16 3.96
C ALA A 155 -8.92 4.50 2.55
N GLY A 156 -9.59 4.03 1.52
CA GLY A 156 -9.23 4.37 0.15
C GLY A 156 -10.27 3.86 -0.83
N ALA A 157 -10.30 4.44 -2.02
CA ALA A 157 -11.06 3.85 -3.11
C ALA A 157 -10.19 2.78 -3.80
N ILE A 158 -10.82 1.71 -4.26
CA ILE A 158 -10.14 0.60 -4.92
C ILE A 158 -10.09 0.79 -6.42
N TYR A 159 -9.03 0.30 -7.03
CA TYR A 159 -8.88 0.18 -8.47
C TYR A 159 -8.38 -1.21 -8.81
N SER A 160 -9.04 -1.83 -9.79
CA SER A 160 -8.59 -3.09 -10.35
C SER A 160 -7.67 -2.81 -11.54
N TYR A 161 -6.44 -3.30 -11.49
CA TYR A 161 -5.61 -3.44 -12.68
C TYR A 161 -5.81 -4.85 -13.22
N THR A 162 -6.10 -4.97 -14.51
CA THR A 162 -6.28 -6.22 -15.25
C THR A 162 -5.53 -6.20 -16.56
#